data_AF-A0A942URQ8-F1
#
_entry.id   AF-A0A942URQ8-F1
#
_cell.length_a   1.000
_cell.length_b   1.000
_cell.length_c   1.000
_cell.angle_alpha   90.00
_cell.angle_beta   90.00
_cell.angle_gamma   90.00
#
_symmetry.space_group_name_H-M   'P 1'
#
loop_
_entity.id
_entity.type
_entity.pdbx_description
1 polymer ?
#
loop_
_entity_poly.entity_id
_entity_poly.type
_entity_poly.pdbx_seq_one_letter_code
_entity_poly.pdbx_strand_id
1 'polypeptide(L)'
;MTVANNKKNKKADMIKLIAAIAIIGIVFFIAYKTGIVSKIQDPKAMQEFFSSFGIWGYLVFILVFIASCVFMLPGSMLTVVAGIAFGPITGAIVALIGATLGATAAFLVAKYVARGLIESKVGQNEMFKKIDDGVEKNGTSFLILTRLVPAFPFSFQNYAYGLTKIKLSTYVTFTFICMAPGAFIFAYMAGEIVKNGISAKLLIQFAAAGIVLFLVSLIPKYIAKKKGINMDELK
;
A
#
# COMPACT_ATOMS: atom_id res chain seq x y z
N MET A 1 17.33 -35.33 -19.49
CA MET A 1 17.27 -34.92 -18.06
C MET A 1 16.36 -33.72 -17.76
N THR A 2 15.66 -33.14 -18.75
CA THR A 2 14.98 -31.84 -18.63
C THR A 2 13.51 -31.90 -18.13
N VAL A 3 12.80 -33.01 -18.34
CA VAL A 3 11.36 -33.14 -18.00
C VAL A 3 11.13 -33.46 -16.52
N ALA A 4 11.99 -34.28 -15.91
CA ALA A 4 11.89 -34.64 -14.50
C ALA A 4 12.18 -33.44 -13.58
N ASN A 5 13.11 -32.57 -13.97
CA ASN A 5 13.46 -31.36 -13.21
C ASN A 5 12.31 -30.33 -13.23
N ASN A 6 11.58 -30.24 -14.34
CA ASN A 6 10.44 -29.34 -14.49
C ASN A 6 9.20 -29.80 -13.68
N LYS A 7 8.96 -31.11 -13.57
CA LYS A 7 7.92 -31.68 -12.68
C LYS A 7 8.25 -31.51 -11.19
N LYS A 8 9.53 -31.63 -10.81
CA LYS A 8 9.99 -31.49 -9.42
C LYS A 8 9.83 -30.04 -8.93
N ASN A 9 10.13 -29.05 -9.77
CA ASN A 9 9.89 -27.63 -9.47
C ASN A 9 8.40 -27.30 -9.36
N LYS A 10 7.54 -27.77 -10.27
CA LYS A 10 6.09 -27.58 -10.16
C LYS A 10 5.50 -28.15 -8.86
N LYS A 11 5.98 -29.31 -8.41
CA LYS A 11 5.54 -29.92 -7.14
C LYS A 11 5.98 -29.09 -5.93
N ALA A 12 7.20 -28.55 -5.93
CA ALA A 12 7.70 -27.67 -4.87
C ALA A 12 6.93 -26.34 -4.82
N ASP A 13 6.62 -25.74 -5.98
CA ASP A 13 5.83 -24.51 -6.06
C ASP A 13 4.39 -24.71 -5.60
N MET A 14 3.80 -25.87 -5.93
CA MET A 14 2.47 -26.25 -5.45
C MET A 14 2.44 -26.46 -3.93
N ILE A 15 3.48 -27.08 -3.35
CA ILE A 15 3.60 -27.25 -1.89
C ILE A 15 3.73 -25.89 -1.19
N LYS A 16 4.52 -24.96 -1.75
CA LYS A 16 4.65 -23.59 -1.21
C LYS A 16 3.32 -22.84 -1.27
N LEU A 17 2.56 -22.97 -2.36
CA LEU A 17 1.25 -22.35 -2.50
C LEU A 17 0.26 -22.92 -1.48
N ILE A 18 0.20 -24.25 -1.33
CA ILE A 18 -0.67 -24.91 -0.34
C ILE A 18 -0.28 -24.50 1.08
N ALA A 19 1.02 -24.43 1.39
CA ALA A 19 1.51 -23.98 2.69
C ALA A 19 1.12 -22.51 2.96
N ALA A 20 1.23 -21.62 1.99
CA ALA A 20 0.81 -20.23 2.13
C ALA A 20 -0.71 -20.10 2.37
N ILE A 21 -1.53 -20.84 1.62
CA ILE A 21 -2.99 -20.88 1.80
C ILE A 21 -3.34 -21.46 3.18
N ALA A 22 -2.66 -22.52 3.61
CA ALA A 22 -2.86 -23.12 4.92
C ALA A 22 -2.49 -22.15 6.05
N ILE A 23 -1.38 -21.42 5.93
CA ILE A 23 -0.99 -20.40 6.91
C ILE A 23 -2.04 -19.29 6.99
N ILE A 24 -2.51 -18.78 5.84
CA ILE A 24 -3.60 -17.77 5.80
C ILE A 24 -4.85 -18.33 6.48
N GLY A 25 -5.25 -19.57 6.15
CA GLY A 25 -6.41 -20.23 6.74
C GLY A 25 -6.28 -20.43 8.26
N ILE A 26 -5.09 -20.80 8.74
CA ILE A 26 -4.79 -20.95 10.18
C ILE A 26 -4.84 -19.60 10.88
N VAL A 27 -4.27 -18.55 10.29
CA VAL A 27 -4.33 -17.18 10.85
C VAL A 27 -5.78 -16.70 10.96
N PHE A 28 -6.59 -16.90 9.92
CA PHE A 28 -8.02 -16.59 9.95
C PHE A 28 -8.79 -17.42 10.98
N PHE A 29 -8.50 -18.73 11.07
CA PHE A 29 -9.14 -19.63 12.02
C PHE A 29 -8.81 -19.27 13.47
N ILE A 30 -7.54 -18.96 13.75
CA ILE A 30 -7.10 -18.49 15.06
C ILE A 30 -7.78 -17.15 15.38
N ALA A 31 -7.79 -16.19 14.46
CA ALA A 31 -8.45 -14.90 14.67
C ALA A 31 -9.95 -15.04 14.95
N TYR A 32 -10.63 -15.98 14.29
CA TYR A 32 -12.03 -16.30 14.55
C TYR A 32 -12.22 -16.94 15.93
N LYS A 33 -11.40 -17.94 16.28
CA LYS A 33 -11.51 -18.66 17.57
C LYS A 33 -11.14 -17.82 18.79
N THR A 34 -10.21 -16.87 18.66
CA THR A 34 -9.79 -16.00 19.76
C THR A 34 -10.73 -14.81 20.00
N GLY A 35 -11.78 -14.67 19.18
CA GLY A 35 -12.70 -13.53 19.25
C GLY A 35 -12.05 -12.22 18.80
N ILE A 36 -10.90 -12.26 18.11
CA ILE A 36 -10.28 -11.05 17.54
C ILE A 36 -11.23 -10.41 16.53
N VAL A 37 -11.95 -11.21 15.73
CA VAL A 37 -12.92 -10.71 14.74
C VAL A 37 -14.03 -9.88 15.39
N SER A 38 -14.55 -10.29 16.54
CA SER A 38 -15.57 -9.50 17.26
C SER A 38 -14.97 -8.25 17.91
N LYS A 39 -13.73 -8.32 18.40
CA LYS A 39 -13.05 -7.15 18.99
C LYS A 39 -12.68 -6.08 17.97
N ILE A 40 -12.42 -6.44 16.72
CA ILE A 40 -12.13 -5.47 15.64
C ILE A 40 -13.39 -4.89 14.99
N GLN A 41 -14.58 -5.41 15.29
CA GLN A 41 -15.84 -4.88 14.75
C GLN A 41 -16.40 -3.74 15.60
N ASP A 42 -16.16 -3.76 16.91
CA ASP A 42 -16.49 -2.67 17.81
C ASP A 42 -15.31 -1.70 17.93
N PRO A 43 -15.47 -0.41 17.56
CA PRO A 43 -14.43 0.59 17.71
C PRO A 43 -13.83 0.68 19.10
N LYS A 44 -14.64 0.52 20.16
CA LYS A 44 -14.15 0.59 21.55
C LYS A 44 -13.31 -0.64 21.91
N ALA A 45 -13.83 -1.84 21.62
CA ALA A 45 -13.09 -3.08 21.84
C ALA A 45 -11.77 -3.12 21.04
N MET A 46 -11.74 -2.51 19.85
CA MET A 46 -10.51 -2.40 19.04
C MET A 46 -9.47 -1.51 19.73
N GLN A 47 -9.89 -0.34 20.23
CA GLN A 47 -9.02 0.56 20.98
C GLN A 47 -8.46 -0.11 22.23
N GLU A 48 -9.31 -0.79 23.00
CA GLU A 48 -8.89 -1.54 24.20
C GLU A 48 -7.92 -2.66 23.85
N PHE A 49 -8.19 -3.40 22.77
CA PHE A 49 -7.31 -4.47 22.30
C PHE A 49 -5.90 -3.94 21.99
N PHE A 50 -5.78 -2.90 21.18
CA PHE A 50 -4.46 -2.34 20.85
C PHE A 50 -3.80 -1.64 22.05
N SER A 51 -4.59 -0.97 22.89
CA SER A 51 -4.08 -0.31 24.11
C SER A 51 -3.53 -1.32 25.12
N SER A 52 -4.07 -2.54 25.17
CA SER A 52 -3.59 -3.61 26.08
C SER A 52 -2.14 -4.04 25.78
N PHE A 53 -1.64 -3.80 24.57
CA PHE A 53 -0.25 -4.06 24.18
C PHE A 53 0.69 -2.87 24.42
N GLY A 54 0.16 -1.72 24.86
CA GLY A 54 0.93 -0.48 25.02
C GLY A 54 1.67 -0.09 23.73
N ILE A 55 2.97 0.21 23.83
CA ILE A 55 3.81 0.59 22.68
C ILE A 55 3.91 -0.51 21.62
N TRP A 56 3.77 -1.78 22.02
CA TRP A 56 3.85 -2.92 21.09
C TRP A 56 2.65 -2.98 20.15
N GLY A 57 1.52 -2.37 20.51
CA GLY A 57 0.34 -2.29 19.64
C GLY A 57 0.64 -1.61 18.32
N TYR A 58 1.46 -0.55 18.33
CA TYR A 58 1.89 0.14 17.11
C TYR A 58 2.74 -0.76 16.21
N LEU A 59 3.68 -1.50 16.80
CA LEU A 59 4.58 -2.38 16.05
C LEU A 59 3.80 -3.53 15.40
N VAL A 60 2.91 -4.18 16.16
CA VAL A 60 2.04 -5.25 15.64
C VAL A 60 1.20 -4.74 14.48
N PHE A 61 0.61 -3.55 14.61
CA PHE A 61 -0.19 -2.97 13.53
C PHE A 61 0.64 -2.68 12.28
N ILE A 62 1.84 -2.12 12.43
CA ILE A 62 2.77 -1.87 11.31
C ILE A 62 3.13 -3.19 10.61
N LEU A 63 3.40 -4.26 11.36
CA LEU A 63 3.70 -5.58 10.79
C LEU A 63 2.50 -6.15 10.01
N VAL A 64 1.28 -5.99 10.54
CA VAL A 64 0.05 -6.36 9.83
C VAL A 64 -0.11 -5.54 8.55
N PHE A 65 0.20 -4.25 8.58
CA PHE A 65 0.17 -3.39 7.39
C PHE A 65 1.18 -3.86 6.34
N ILE A 66 2.42 -4.13 6.75
CA ILE A 66 3.47 -4.65 5.87
C ILE A 66 3.02 -5.94 5.20
N ALA A 67 2.56 -6.91 5.99
CA ALA A 67 2.04 -8.17 5.47
C ALA A 67 0.89 -7.94 4.47
N SER A 68 -0.05 -7.05 4.81
CA SER A 68 -1.19 -6.73 3.97
C SER A 68 -0.78 -6.13 2.62
N CYS A 69 0.20 -5.22 2.60
CA CYS A 69 0.74 -4.70 1.34
C CYS A 69 1.40 -5.77 0.49
N VAL A 70 2.17 -6.68 1.12
CA VAL A 70 2.83 -7.79 0.42
C VAL A 70 1.78 -8.76 -0.16
N PHE A 71 0.73 -9.09 0.59
CA PHE A 71 -0.37 -9.94 0.13
C PHE A 71 -1.41 -9.22 -0.74
N MET A 72 -1.10 -8.00 -1.21
CA MET A 72 -1.95 -7.20 -2.08
C MET A 72 -3.33 -6.86 -1.52
N LEU A 73 -3.47 -6.84 -0.19
CA LEU A 73 -4.70 -6.42 0.48
C LEU A 73 -4.90 -4.88 0.37
N PRO A 74 -6.15 -4.39 0.42
CA PRO A 74 -6.44 -2.95 0.34
C PRO A 74 -5.90 -2.17 1.55
N GLY A 75 -4.89 -1.33 1.34
CA GLY A 75 -4.27 -0.52 2.40
C GLY A 75 -5.20 0.57 2.97
N SER A 76 -6.19 1.04 2.21
CA SER A 76 -7.15 2.06 2.66
C SER A 76 -7.95 1.60 3.88
N MET A 77 -8.33 0.32 3.93
CA MET A 77 -9.04 -0.26 5.07
C MET A 77 -8.19 -0.16 6.33
N LEU A 78 -6.91 -0.50 6.23
CA LEU A 78 -5.99 -0.41 7.36
C LEU A 78 -5.75 1.02 7.82
N THR A 79 -5.67 2.00 6.91
CA THR A 79 -5.55 3.42 7.31
C THR A 79 -6.73 3.86 8.19
N VAL A 80 -7.95 3.44 7.85
CA VAL A 80 -9.15 3.71 8.68
C VAL A 80 -9.05 3.00 10.03
N VAL A 81 -8.69 1.71 10.02
CA VAL A 81 -8.51 0.91 11.24
C VAL A 81 -7.47 1.55 12.17
N ALA A 82 -6.37 2.08 11.64
CA ALA A 82 -5.36 2.76 12.44
C ALA A 82 -5.92 4.01 13.16
N GLY A 83 -6.75 4.79 12.46
CA GLY A 83 -7.43 5.95 13.03
C GLY A 83 -8.39 5.57 14.15
N ILE A 84 -9.14 4.48 13.97
CA ILE A 84 -10.03 3.93 15.00
C ILE A 84 -9.21 3.43 16.20
N ALA A 85 -8.18 2.62 15.96
CA ALA A 85 -7.40 1.94 16.99
C ALA A 85 -6.54 2.86 17.84
N PHE A 86 -5.90 3.87 17.23
CA PHE A 86 -4.90 4.71 17.89
C PHE A 86 -5.30 6.19 17.99
N GLY A 87 -6.49 6.54 17.48
CA GLY A 87 -6.99 7.90 17.43
C GLY A 87 -6.50 8.71 16.22
N PRO A 88 -6.96 9.97 16.09
CA PRO A 88 -6.86 10.72 14.84
C PRO A 88 -5.42 10.98 14.37
N ILE A 89 -4.56 11.45 15.27
CA ILE A 89 -3.18 11.88 14.93
C ILE A 89 -2.23 10.69 14.95
N THR A 90 -2.21 9.94 16.06
CA THR A 90 -1.32 8.78 16.20
C THR A 90 -1.66 7.70 15.18
N GLY A 91 -2.95 7.44 14.93
CA GLY A 91 -3.39 6.51 13.89
C GLY A 91 -2.93 6.93 12.50
N ALA A 92 -2.98 8.22 12.16
CA ALA A 92 -2.46 8.73 10.88
C ALA A 92 -0.95 8.49 10.72
N ILE A 93 -0.16 8.78 11.76
CA ILE A 93 1.29 8.58 11.75
C ILE A 93 1.62 7.08 11.61
N VAL A 94 0.97 6.24 12.41
CA VAL A 94 1.16 4.78 12.38
C VAL A 94 0.76 4.19 11.03
N ALA A 95 -0.37 4.64 10.46
CA ALA A 95 -0.81 4.23 9.12
C ALA A 95 0.18 4.67 8.05
N LEU A 96 0.68 5.91 8.10
CA LEU A 96 1.63 6.42 7.12
C LEU A 96 2.94 5.63 7.16
N ILE A 97 3.46 5.34 8.35
CA ILE A 97 4.65 4.51 8.54
C ILE A 97 4.38 3.10 8.02
N GLY A 98 3.28 2.47 8.44
CA GLY A 98 2.90 1.12 8.01
C GLY A 98 2.73 1.00 6.50
N ALA A 99 2.04 1.97 5.87
CA ALA A 99 1.86 2.02 4.43
C ALA A 99 3.18 2.22 3.67
N THR A 100 4.06 3.08 4.17
CA THR A 100 5.37 3.34 3.56
C THR A 100 6.27 2.11 3.65
N LEU A 101 6.35 1.47 4.83
CA LEU A 101 7.13 0.26 5.03
C LEU A 101 6.55 -0.93 4.26
N GLY A 102 5.23 -1.07 4.23
CA GLY A 102 4.56 -2.13 3.47
C GLY A 102 4.72 -1.98 1.96
N ALA A 103 4.60 -0.75 1.45
CA ALA A 103 4.91 -0.44 0.05
C ALA A 103 6.38 -0.76 -0.28
N THR A 104 7.29 -0.40 0.62
CA THR A 104 8.72 -0.70 0.49
C THR A 104 8.97 -2.20 0.46
N ALA A 105 8.34 -2.97 1.34
CA ALA A 105 8.49 -4.42 1.36
C ALA A 105 8.00 -5.06 0.05
N ALA A 106 6.80 -4.69 -0.43
CA ALA A 106 6.26 -5.18 -1.71
C ALA A 106 7.16 -4.78 -2.89
N PHE A 107 7.67 -3.55 -2.90
CA PHE A 107 8.64 -3.06 -3.88
C PHE A 107 9.93 -3.89 -3.87
N LEU A 108 10.48 -4.20 -2.70
CA LEU A 108 11.71 -4.97 -2.57
C LEU A 108 11.53 -6.44 -2.97
N VAL A 109 10.38 -7.03 -2.63
CA VAL A 109 10.00 -8.37 -3.10
C VAL A 109 9.97 -8.38 -4.63
N ALA A 110 9.31 -7.40 -5.25
CA ALA A 110 9.31 -7.28 -6.71
C ALA A 110 10.73 -7.11 -7.28
N LYS A 111 11.53 -6.21 -6.69
CA LYS A 111 12.85 -5.83 -7.20
C LYS A 111 13.89 -6.94 -7.13
N TYR A 112 13.89 -7.73 -6.05
CA TYR A 112 14.91 -8.75 -5.84
C TYR A 112 14.44 -10.17 -6.11
N VAL A 113 13.14 -10.45 -5.97
CA VAL A 113 12.60 -11.80 -6.16
C VAL A 113 11.96 -11.96 -7.54
N ALA A 114 11.13 -10.99 -7.96
CA ALA A 114 10.37 -11.12 -9.21
C ALA A 114 11.15 -10.61 -10.45
N ARG A 115 11.97 -9.57 -10.30
CA ARG A 115 12.65 -8.93 -11.43
C ARG A 115 13.54 -9.88 -12.22
N GLY A 116 14.38 -10.68 -11.55
CA GLY A 116 15.25 -11.65 -12.23
C GLY A 116 14.47 -12.72 -13.01
N LEU A 117 13.32 -13.16 -12.48
CA LEU A 117 12.44 -14.11 -13.17
C LEU A 117 11.78 -13.48 -14.40
N ILE A 118 11.41 -12.21 -14.34
CA ILE A 118 10.76 -11.49 -15.45
C ILE A 118 11.79 -11.14 -16.53
N GLU A 119 12.97 -10.61 -16.17
CA GLU A 119 14.04 -10.32 -17.12
C GLU A 119 14.48 -11.56 -17.89
N SER A 120 14.56 -12.73 -17.23
CA SER A 120 14.90 -13.99 -17.90
C SER A 120 13.84 -14.48 -18.91
N LYS A 121 12.57 -14.09 -18.74
CA LYS A 121 11.44 -14.56 -19.57
C LYS A 121 11.02 -13.58 -20.67
N VAL A 122 11.09 -12.28 -20.38
CA VAL A 122 10.57 -11.21 -21.26
C VAL A 122 11.55 -10.05 -21.43
N GLY A 123 12.80 -10.15 -20.97
CA GLY A 123 13.81 -9.09 -21.11
C GLY A 123 14.20 -8.75 -22.56
N GLN A 124 13.92 -9.65 -23.51
CA GLN A 124 14.09 -9.38 -24.95
C GLN A 124 12.85 -8.71 -25.59
N ASN A 125 11.73 -8.59 -24.87
CA ASN A 125 10.53 -7.93 -25.37
C ASN A 125 10.78 -6.40 -25.43
N GLU A 126 10.62 -5.82 -26.63
CA GLU A 126 10.81 -4.38 -26.85
C GLU A 126 9.86 -3.51 -26.00
N MET A 127 8.65 -3.99 -25.70
CA MET A 127 7.71 -3.28 -24.82
C MET A 127 8.24 -3.19 -23.39
N PHE A 128 8.85 -4.27 -22.88
CA PHE A 128 9.44 -4.27 -21.54
C PHE A 128 10.62 -3.30 -21.45
N LYS A 129 11.50 -3.28 -22.46
CA LYS A 129 12.61 -2.31 -22.55
C LYS A 129 12.12 -0.86 -22.63
N LYS A 130 11.13 -0.58 -23.46
CA LYS A 130 10.54 0.77 -23.58
C LYS A 130 9.92 1.27 -22.26
N ILE A 131 9.24 0.38 -21.51
CA ILE A 131 8.70 0.72 -20.19
C ILE A 131 9.83 0.97 -19.19
N ASP A 132 10.84 0.10 -19.14
CA ASP A 132 11.95 0.24 -18.18
C ASP A 132 12.79 1.51 -18.45
N ASP A 133 13.07 1.82 -19.72
CA ASP A 133 13.81 3.03 -20.13
C ASP A 133 12.97 4.32 -19.97
N GLY A 134 11.65 4.23 -20.16
CA GLY A 134 10.72 5.33 -19.91
C GLY A 134 10.64 5.70 -18.42
N VAL A 135 10.64 4.69 -17.55
CA VAL A 135 10.67 4.88 -16.09
C VAL A 135 12.04 5.33 -15.61
N GLU A 136 13.14 4.96 -16.28
CA GLU A 136 14.47 5.50 -15.97
C GLU A 136 14.54 7.02 -16.15
N LYS A 137 13.91 7.56 -17.20
CA LYS A 137 13.92 9.01 -17.47
C LYS A 137 12.89 9.81 -16.66
N ASN A 138 11.69 9.27 -16.45
CA ASN A 138 10.56 10.01 -15.87
C ASN A 138 9.92 9.34 -14.63
N GLY A 139 10.56 8.32 -14.05
CA GLY A 139 9.98 7.48 -13.00
C GLY A 139 9.51 8.22 -11.76
N THR A 140 10.21 9.28 -11.36
CA THR A 140 9.80 10.14 -10.24
C THR A 140 8.50 10.87 -10.54
N SER A 141 8.36 11.47 -11.72
CA SER A 141 7.13 12.18 -12.11
C SER A 141 5.96 11.21 -12.26
N PHE A 142 6.22 10.01 -12.81
CA PHE A 142 5.21 8.97 -12.90
C PHE A 142 4.77 8.47 -11.52
N LEU A 143 5.71 8.26 -10.58
CA LEU A 143 5.41 7.90 -9.19
C LEU A 143 4.54 8.96 -8.49
N ILE A 144 4.92 10.23 -8.57
CA ILE A 144 4.13 11.31 -7.95
C ILE A 144 2.72 11.35 -8.56
N LEU A 145 2.62 11.25 -9.89
CA LEU A 145 1.35 11.26 -10.60
C LEU A 145 0.44 10.12 -10.15
N THR A 146 0.92 8.87 -10.14
CA THR A 146 0.10 7.69 -9.81
C THR A 146 -0.23 7.59 -8.32
N ARG A 147 0.56 8.22 -7.44
CA ARG A 147 0.26 8.33 -6.01
C ARG A 147 -0.82 9.38 -5.73
N LEU A 148 -0.82 10.49 -6.47
CA LEU A 148 -1.82 11.55 -6.31
C LEU A 148 -3.12 11.25 -7.07
N VAL A 149 -3.01 10.58 -8.21
CA VAL A 149 -4.14 10.15 -9.06
C VAL A 149 -4.10 8.63 -9.15
N PRO A 150 -4.70 7.91 -8.18
CA PRO A 150 -4.62 6.46 -8.12
C PRO A 150 -5.55 5.82 -9.17
N ALA A 151 -5.08 5.75 -10.42
CA ALA A 151 -5.75 5.02 -11.49
C ALA A 151 -5.66 3.49 -11.30
N PHE A 152 -4.62 3.03 -10.58
CA PHE A 152 -4.37 1.62 -10.31
C PHE A 152 -4.37 1.32 -8.82
N PRO A 153 -4.70 0.09 -8.39
CA PRO A 153 -4.64 -0.32 -6.99
C PRO A 153 -3.25 -0.11 -6.37
N PHE A 154 -3.21 0.47 -5.16
CA PHE A 154 -1.98 0.79 -4.44
C PHE A 154 -0.98 -0.37 -4.39
N SER A 155 -1.45 -1.57 -4.02
CA SER A 155 -0.59 -2.73 -3.85
C SER A 155 -0.01 -3.19 -5.19
N PHE A 156 -0.78 -3.11 -6.28
CA PHE A 156 -0.28 -3.41 -7.62
C PHE A 156 0.84 -2.44 -8.04
N GLN A 157 0.65 -1.15 -7.79
CA GLN A 157 1.68 -0.14 -8.09
C GLN A 157 3.00 -0.48 -7.39
N ASN A 158 2.97 -0.95 -6.14
CA ASN A 158 4.17 -1.25 -5.37
C ASN A 158 5.03 -2.33 -6.06
N TYR A 159 4.39 -3.38 -6.57
CA TYR A 159 5.08 -4.41 -7.36
C TYR A 159 5.54 -3.87 -8.71
N ALA A 160 4.69 -3.12 -9.42
CA ALA A 160 5.02 -2.56 -10.71
C ALA A 160 6.28 -1.68 -10.63
N TYR A 161 6.36 -0.76 -9.66
CA TYR A 161 7.55 0.08 -9.46
C TYR A 161 8.81 -0.73 -9.12
N GLY A 162 8.68 -1.81 -8.33
CA GLY A 162 9.83 -2.66 -8.00
C GLY A 162 10.43 -3.39 -9.20
N LEU A 163 9.64 -3.63 -10.25
CA LEU A 163 10.13 -4.20 -11.51
C LEU A 163 10.88 -3.18 -12.38
N THR A 164 10.77 -1.89 -12.08
CA THR A 164 11.43 -0.81 -12.84
C THR A 164 12.80 -0.44 -12.28
N LYS A 165 13.59 0.32 -13.03
CA LYS A 165 14.88 0.90 -12.58
C LYS A 165 14.79 2.00 -11.50
N ILE A 166 13.62 2.37 -11.00
CA ILE A 166 13.51 3.44 -9.99
C ILE A 166 14.33 3.13 -8.72
N LYS A 167 15.01 4.16 -8.18
CA LYS A 167 15.79 4.06 -6.95
C LYS A 167 14.86 3.87 -5.74
N LEU A 168 15.28 3.02 -4.81
CA LEU A 168 14.50 2.76 -3.58
C LEU A 168 14.26 4.04 -2.78
N SER A 169 15.28 4.87 -2.61
CA SER A 169 15.16 6.15 -1.89
C SER A 169 14.11 7.08 -2.52
N THR A 170 14.13 7.24 -3.84
CA THR A 170 13.11 8.00 -4.58
C THR A 170 11.72 7.42 -4.34
N TYR A 171 11.58 6.10 -4.44
CA TYR A 171 10.31 5.42 -4.22
C TYR A 171 9.75 5.66 -2.81
N VAL A 172 10.58 5.47 -1.77
CA VAL A 172 10.19 5.65 -0.37
C VAL A 172 9.83 7.09 -0.07
N THR A 173 10.68 8.05 -0.44
CA THR A 173 10.47 9.48 -0.14
C THR A 173 9.19 10.01 -0.76
N PHE A 174 8.98 9.78 -2.05
CA PHE A 174 7.77 10.29 -2.71
C PHE A 174 6.53 9.50 -2.33
N THR A 175 6.63 8.20 -2.02
CA THR A 175 5.51 7.45 -1.44
C THR A 175 5.09 8.05 -0.10
N PHE A 176 6.05 8.30 0.81
CA PHE A 176 5.76 8.92 2.11
C PHE A 176 5.11 10.30 1.96
N ILE A 177 5.70 11.19 1.15
CA ILE A 177 5.21 12.56 0.97
C ILE A 177 3.83 12.58 0.32
N CYS A 178 3.64 11.86 -0.79
CA CYS A 178 2.38 11.89 -1.53
C CYS A 178 1.24 11.19 -0.76
N MET A 179 1.53 10.19 0.07
CA MET A 179 0.52 9.50 0.85
C MET A 179 0.17 10.21 2.15
N ALA A 180 1.04 11.06 2.70
CA ALA A 180 0.81 11.72 3.98
C ALA A 180 -0.53 12.46 4.05
N PRO A 181 -0.91 13.34 3.09
CA PRO A 181 -2.21 14.03 3.17
C PRO A 181 -3.38 13.07 3.23
N GLY A 182 -3.41 12.04 2.37
CA GLY A 182 -4.46 11.03 2.37
C GLY A 182 -4.51 10.23 3.67
N ALA A 183 -3.35 9.77 4.17
CA ALA A 183 -3.26 9.02 5.42
C ALA A 183 -3.81 9.83 6.60
N PHE A 184 -3.43 11.11 6.70
CA PHE A 184 -3.96 12.01 7.72
C PHE A 184 -5.46 12.20 7.56
N ILE A 185 -5.97 12.48 6.37
CA ILE A 185 -7.40 12.72 6.16
C ILE A 185 -8.25 11.51 6.58
N PHE A 186 -7.91 10.31 6.10
CA PHE A 186 -8.70 9.10 6.37
C PHE A 186 -8.58 8.65 7.83
N ALA A 187 -7.37 8.58 8.38
CA ALA A 187 -7.17 8.11 9.75
C ALA A 187 -7.65 9.15 10.78
N TYR A 188 -7.43 10.45 10.51
CA TYR A 188 -7.93 11.52 11.38
C TYR A 188 -9.45 11.49 11.46
N MET A 189 -10.12 11.42 10.30
CA MET A 189 -11.57 11.36 10.24
C MET A 189 -12.11 10.14 10.99
N ALA A 190 -11.53 8.96 10.75
CA ALA A 190 -11.95 7.73 11.41
C ALA A 190 -11.81 7.82 12.94
N GLY A 191 -10.67 8.32 13.44
CA GLY A 191 -10.45 8.50 14.87
C GLY A 191 -11.36 9.57 15.50
N GLU A 192 -11.60 10.66 14.78
CA GLU A 192 -12.40 11.78 15.29
C GLU A 192 -13.89 11.41 15.38
N ILE A 193 -14.41 10.64 14.42
CA ILE A 193 -15.77 10.09 14.46
C ILE A 193 -15.95 9.20 15.69
N VAL A 194 -14.98 8.34 16.01
CA VAL A 194 -15.08 7.45 17.18
C VAL A 194 -15.00 8.25 18.48
N LYS A 195 -14.17 9.29 18.53
CA LYS A 195 -13.94 10.07 19.75
C LYS A 195 -15.06 11.07 20.06
N ASN A 196 -15.50 11.81 19.05
CA ASN A 196 -16.36 12.98 19.21
C ASN A 196 -17.66 12.90 18.39
N GLY A 197 -17.87 11.83 17.61
CA GLY A 197 -19.00 11.69 16.70
C GLY A 197 -18.87 12.58 15.45
N ILE A 198 -19.92 12.59 14.64
CA ILE A 198 -19.99 13.45 13.45
C ILE A 198 -20.42 14.85 13.89
N SER A 199 -19.54 15.83 13.67
CA SER A 199 -19.80 17.24 13.96
C SER A 199 -19.70 18.11 12.71
N ALA A 200 -20.36 19.27 12.70
CA ALA A 200 -20.25 20.23 11.59
C ALA A 200 -18.79 20.64 11.35
N LYS A 201 -18.00 20.80 12.42
CA LYS A 201 -16.56 21.08 12.35
C LYS A 201 -15.81 20.00 11.57
N LEU A 202 -16.07 18.72 11.86
CA LEU A 202 -15.43 17.60 11.16
C LEU A 202 -15.81 17.59 9.66
N LEU A 203 -17.08 17.84 9.34
CA LEU A 203 -17.54 17.91 7.94
C LEU A 203 -16.84 19.05 7.18
N ILE A 204 -16.69 20.22 7.80
CA ILE A 204 -15.96 21.36 7.21
C ILE A 204 -14.47 21.02 7.00
N GLN A 205 -13.82 20.42 8.01
CA GLN A 205 -12.42 20.00 7.89
C GLN A 205 -12.23 18.97 6.76
N PHE A 206 -13.15 18.02 6.62
CA PHE A 206 -13.11 17.02 5.57
C PHE A 206 -13.37 17.62 4.18
N ALA A 207 -14.33 18.54 4.06
CA ALA A 207 -14.57 19.26 2.81
C ALA A 207 -13.35 20.09 2.39
N ALA A 208 -12.74 20.82 3.33
CA ALA A 208 -11.52 21.60 3.08
C ALA A 208 -10.36 20.68 2.66
N ALA A 209 -10.18 19.56 3.35
CA ALA A 209 -9.19 18.54 3.00
C ALA A 209 -9.42 17.94 1.61
N GLY A 210 -10.67 17.65 1.24
CA GLY A 210 -11.05 17.17 -0.09
C GLY A 210 -10.72 18.18 -1.19
N ILE A 211 -10.97 19.47 -0.94
CA ILE A 211 -10.58 20.56 -1.86
C ILE A 211 -9.06 20.61 -2.00
N VAL A 212 -8.31 20.54 -0.90
CA VAL A 212 -6.83 20.55 -0.94
C VAL A 212 -6.31 19.35 -1.74
N LEU A 213 -6.83 18.14 -1.50
CA LEU A 213 -6.46 16.94 -2.27
C LEU A 213 -6.80 17.10 -3.76
N PHE A 214 -7.98 17.65 -4.07
CA PHE A 214 -8.37 17.93 -5.44
C PHE A 214 -7.38 18.89 -6.12
N LEU A 215 -7.05 20.00 -5.48
CA LEU A 215 -6.07 20.97 -6.00
C LEU A 215 -4.68 20.35 -6.18
N VAL A 216 -4.22 19.57 -5.20
CA VAL A 216 -2.94 18.84 -5.28
C VAL A 216 -2.95 17.84 -6.44
N SER A 217 -4.08 17.17 -6.70
CA SER A 217 -4.24 16.24 -7.83
C SER A 217 -4.19 16.93 -9.20
N LEU A 218 -4.37 18.26 -9.27
CA LEU A 218 -4.23 19.04 -10.51
C LEU A 218 -2.77 19.38 -10.81
N ILE A 219 -1.88 19.38 -9.81
CA ILE A 219 -0.45 19.72 -10.00
C ILE A 219 0.20 18.81 -11.05
N PRO A 220 0.05 17.47 -11.00
CA PRO A 220 0.60 16.59 -12.02
C PRO A 220 0.05 16.86 -13.43
N LYS A 221 -1.25 17.17 -13.56
CA LYS A 221 -1.88 17.52 -14.85
C LYS A 221 -1.28 18.80 -15.43
N TYR A 222 -1.07 19.81 -14.59
CA TYR A 222 -0.46 21.07 -14.99
C TYR A 222 1.01 20.88 -15.42
N ILE A 223 1.77 20.07 -14.67
CA ILE A 223 3.18 19.75 -15.01
C ILE A 223 3.26 18.99 -16.34
N ALA A 224 2.38 18.00 -16.57
CA ALA A 224 2.37 17.24 -17.82
C ALA A 224 2.03 18.11 -19.03
N LYS A 225 1.02 18.99 -18.89
CA LYS A 225 0.67 19.98 -19.93
C LYS A 225 1.85 20.89 -20.28
N LYS A 226 2.58 21.37 -19.26
CA LYS A 226 3.76 22.23 -19.47
C LYS A 226 4.94 21.49 -20.13
N LYS A 227 5.04 20.17 -19.95
CA LYS A 227 6.06 19.32 -20.58
C LYS A 227 5.63 18.72 -21.93
N GLY A 228 4.44 19.05 -22.45
CA GLY A 228 3.93 18.51 -23.71
C GLY A 228 3.59 17.02 -23.67
N ILE A 229 3.41 16.43 -22.48
CA ILE A 229 3.05 15.02 -22.32
C ILE A 229 1.53 14.89 -22.44
N ASN A 230 1.05 14.16 -23.45
CA ASN A 230 -0.38 13.97 -23.68
C ASN A 230 -0.94 12.96 -22.66
N MET A 231 -1.78 13.44 -21.74
CA MET A 231 -2.39 12.61 -20.68
C MET A 231 -3.41 11.59 -21.23
N ASP A 232 -3.88 11.76 -22.46
CA ASP A 232 -4.79 10.81 -23.11
C ASP A 232 -4.09 9.53 -23.61
N GLU A 233 -2.76 9.50 -23.66
CA GLU A 233 -1.98 8.28 -23.95
C GLU A 233 -1.81 7.36 -22.72
N LEU A 234 -2.21 7.83 -21.53
CA LEU A 234 -2.11 7.10 -20.25
C LEU A 234 -3.45 6.51 -19.78
N LYS A 235 -4.53 6.72 -20.53
CA LYS A 235 -5.85 6.14 -20.30
C LYS A 235 -5.95 4.76 -20.96
#